data_AF-A0A4S2L782-F1
#
_entry.id   AF-A0A4S2L782-F1
#
_cell.length_a   1.000
_cell.length_b   1.000
_cell.length_c   1.000
_cell.angle_alpha   90.00
_cell.angle_beta   90.00
_cell.angle_gamma   90.00
#
_symmetry.space_group_name_H-M   'P 1'
#
loop_
_entity.id
_entity.type
_entity.pdbx_description
1 polymer ?
#
loop_
_entity_poly.entity_id
_entity_poly.type
_entity_poly.pdbx_seq_one_letter_code
_entity_poly.pdbx_strand_id
1 'polypeptide(L)'
;MSHRSNPRPDESSMMSSSSTADWTSTFRNPATQLQLLQSDIDYFHDLKLSASADEENLREHLNLMHSQMAKDEGELDVLLDRVTEIKRTIKELRASINHLSTLREGRKREVDKKQDLNAAPEETTFSDEYLSSNLTHLSETVGQLERVFGMRIQRTTSNSLQLLFYGCSGPAAPDIVCSCQLRYNKIGRYEPVKCNPPVPDFERLVNHLNLTSDMRNFVILIRHRFRRYFELAAAVSNKVD
;
A
#
# COMPACT_ATOMS: atom_id res chain seq x y z
N MET A 1 57.64 16.35 7.94
CA MET A 1 58.03 16.92 6.64
C MET A 1 56.81 17.56 6.00
N SER A 2 57.00 18.73 5.38
CA SER A 2 56.01 19.63 4.76
C SER A 2 55.27 20.57 5.72
N HIS A 3 56.01 21.63 6.07
CA HIS A 3 55.49 22.93 6.48
C HIS A 3 54.71 23.60 5.35
N ARG A 4 53.56 24.20 5.66
CA ARG A 4 52.93 25.23 4.82
C ARG A 4 52.70 26.47 5.68
N SER A 5 53.63 27.39 5.53
CA SER A 5 53.61 28.77 6.00
C SER A 5 52.73 29.58 5.05
N ASN A 6 51.89 30.46 5.58
CA ASN A 6 51.42 31.64 4.86
C ASN A 6 50.99 32.73 5.87
N PRO A 7 51.02 34.01 5.47
CA PRO A 7 51.77 35.03 6.21
C PRO A 7 50.86 35.94 7.04
N ARG A 8 51.46 36.53 8.08
CA ARG A 8 50.90 37.67 8.82
C ARG A 8 50.99 38.94 7.94
N PRO A 9 50.00 39.83 7.98
CA PRO A 9 50.09 41.13 7.34
C PRO A 9 51.07 42.06 8.07
N ASP A 10 51.79 42.86 7.28
CA ASP A 10 52.79 43.84 7.67
C ASP A 10 52.26 44.91 8.64
N GLU A 11 52.77 44.92 9.87
CA GLU A 11 52.79 46.11 10.71
C GLU A 11 54.01 46.96 10.33
N SER A 12 53.88 47.73 9.25
CA SER A 12 54.77 48.85 8.95
C SER A 12 53.96 50.14 9.04
N SER A 13 54.05 50.81 10.19
CA SER A 13 54.02 52.28 10.36
C SER A 13 53.56 52.63 11.78
N MET A 14 54.46 52.50 12.74
CA MET A 14 54.40 53.31 13.96
C MET A 14 55.68 54.11 14.03
N MET A 15 55.65 55.28 13.38
CA MET A 15 56.59 56.36 13.62
C MET A 15 56.43 56.80 15.07
N SER A 16 57.41 56.45 15.90
CA SER A 16 57.65 57.04 17.20
C SER A 16 58.07 58.49 17.05
N SER A 17 57.11 59.41 17.00
CA SER A 17 57.36 60.83 17.26
C SER A 17 57.09 61.10 18.74
N SER A 18 58.13 60.90 19.55
CA SER A 18 58.25 61.43 20.90
C SER A 18 58.23 62.97 20.83
N SER A 19 57.02 63.54 20.89
CA SER A 19 56.78 64.97 21.08
C SER A 19 57.14 65.33 22.51
N THR A 20 58.33 65.89 22.70
CA THR A 20 58.74 66.60 23.91
C THR A 20 57.81 67.79 24.11
N ALA A 21 56.98 67.75 25.15
CA ALA A 21 56.12 68.85 25.54
C ALA A 21 56.98 70.00 26.10
N ASP A 22 57.23 71.02 25.28
CA ASP A 22 57.75 72.31 25.71
C ASP A 22 56.68 73.05 26.53
N TRP A 23 56.92 73.11 27.85
CA TRP A 23 56.11 73.87 28.79
C TRP A 23 56.59 75.32 28.89
N THR A 24 56.40 76.12 27.84
CA THR A 24 56.51 77.58 27.99
C THR A 24 55.49 78.33 27.11
N SER A 25 54.55 79.00 27.80
CA SER A 25 53.85 80.22 27.39
C SER A 25 52.86 80.15 26.21
N THR A 26 51.60 79.85 26.50
CA THR A 26 50.47 80.69 26.07
C THR A 26 49.29 80.46 27.02
N PHE A 27 48.76 81.50 27.65
CA PHE A 27 47.47 81.43 28.36
C PHE A 27 46.39 81.06 27.33
N ARG A 28 46.07 79.77 27.20
CA ARG A 28 44.92 79.31 26.42
C ARG A 28 43.66 79.65 27.21
N ASN A 29 42.67 80.20 26.51
CA ASN A 29 41.39 80.58 27.08
C ASN A 29 40.77 79.37 27.81
N PRO A 30 40.47 79.45 29.12
CA PRO A 30 39.90 78.32 29.86
C PRO A 30 38.55 77.87 29.27
N ALA A 31 37.80 78.77 28.64
CA ALA A 31 36.57 78.42 27.95
C ALA A 31 36.80 77.49 26.73
N THR A 32 37.90 77.64 26.00
CA THR A 32 38.21 76.77 24.86
C THR A 32 38.76 75.41 25.30
N GLN A 33 39.46 75.35 26.44
CA GLN A 33 39.85 74.08 27.06
C GLN A 33 38.63 73.31 27.59
N LEU A 34 37.67 74.00 28.21
CA LEU A 34 36.43 73.39 28.67
C LEU A 34 35.56 72.90 27.49
N GLN A 35 35.50 73.65 26.38
CA GLN A 35 34.82 73.19 25.17
C GLN A 35 35.49 71.96 24.55
N LEU A 36 36.84 71.88 24.55
CA LEU A 36 37.55 70.69 24.07
C LEU A 36 37.26 69.47 24.95
N LEU A 37 37.28 69.64 26.28
CA LEU A 37 36.96 68.56 27.22
C LEU A 37 35.50 68.11 27.09
N GLN A 38 34.58 69.05 26.85
CA GLN A 38 33.17 68.72 26.61
C GLN A 38 33.02 67.91 25.31
N SER A 39 33.68 68.31 24.22
CA SER A 39 33.66 67.54 22.97
C SER A 39 34.29 66.16 23.09
N ASP A 40 35.34 66.03 23.91
CA ASP A 40 35.96 64.74 24.17
C ASP A 40 35.01 63.83 24.97
N ILE A 41 34.33 64.38 25.99
CA ILE A 41 33.33 63.64 26.78
C ILE A 41 32.17 63.19 25.91
N ASP A 42 31.65 64.06 25.05
CA ASP A 42 30.54 63.75 24.14
C ASP A 42 30.97 62.67 23.12
N TYR A 43 32.20 62.76 22.59
CA TYR A 43 32.78 61.73 21.72
C TYR A 43 32.93 60.37 22.42
N PHE A 44 33.43 60.34 23.67
CA PHE A 44 33.53 59.10 24.44
C PHE A 44 32.16 58.53 24.80
N HIS A 45 31.15 59.38 25.04
CA HIS A 45 29.79 58.95 25.31
C HIS A 45 29.16 58.30 24.07
N ASP A 46 29.30 58.91 22.90
CA ASP A 46 28.82 58.36 21.63
C ASP A 46 29.53 57.05 21.27
N LEU A 47 30.85 56.95 21.49
CA LEU A 47 31.61 55.72 21.27
C LEU A 47 31.15 54.59 22.20
N LYS A 48 30.75 54.92 23.43
CA LYS A 48 30.24 53.94 24.40
C LYS A 48 28.82 53.47 24.04
N LEU A 49 27.98 54.38 23.54
CA LEU A 49 26.65 54.04 23.02
C LEU A 49 26.75 53.17 21.76
N SER A 50 27.67 53.48 20.84
CA SER A 50 27.88 52.66 19.64
C SER A 50 28.41 51.27 20.01
N ALA A 51 29.39 51.19 20.92
CA ALA A 51 29.91 49.91 21.40
C ALA A 51 28.84 49.06 22.11
N SER A 52 27.96 49.70 22.89
CA SER A 52 26.83 49.01 23.52
C SER A 52 25.81 48.50 22.50
N ALA A 53 25.52 49.28 21.45
CA ALA A 53 24.61 48.87 20.38
C ALA A 53 25.21 47.72 19.54
N ASP A 54 26.51 47.74 19.29
CA ASP A 54 27.22 46.67 18.59
C ASP A 54 27.24 45.37 19.41
N GLU A 55 27.40 45.46 20.74
CA GLU A 55 27.34 44.31 21.64
C GLU A 55 25.93 43.68 21.70
N GLU A 56 24.88 44.51 21.68
CA GLU A 56 23.49 44.05 21.66
C GLU A 56 23.14 43.37 20.32
N ASN A 57 23.54 43.98 19.19
CA ASN A 57 23.41 43.38 17.86
C ASN A 57 24.14 42.02 17.76
N LEU A 58 25.33 41.90 18.38
CA LEU A 58 26.08 40.65 18.40
C LEU A 58 25.37 39.57 19.24
N ARG A 59 24.77 39.93 20.38
CA ARG A 59 23.96 39.00 21.19
C ARG A 59 22.72 38.53 20.43
N GLU A 60 22.02 39.43 19.74
CA GLU A 60 20.87 39.06 18.91
C GLU A 60 21.27 38.10 17.79
N HIS A 61 22.39 38.37 17.10
CA HIS A 61 22.90 37.49 16.06
C HIS A 61 23.28 36.10 16.59
N LEU A 62 23.92 36.03 17.77
CA LEU A 62 24.23 34.77 18.43
C LEU A 62 22.98 33.99 18.84
N ASN A 63 21.96 34.67 19.38
CA ASN A 63 20.70 34.03 19.73
C ASN A 63 19.96 33.49 18.50
N LEU A 64 19.99 34.22 17.38
CA LEU A 64 19.42 33.78 16.11
C LEU A 64 20.14 32.53 15.59
N MET A 65 21.48 32.54 15.61
CA MET A 65 22.31 31.38 15.26
C MET A 65 21.99 30.17 16.14
N HIS A 66 21.90 30.34 17.46
CA HIS A 66 21.54 29.25 18.37
C HIS A 66 20.15 28.69 18.10
N SER A 67 19.17 29.55 17.84
CA SER A 67 17.81 29.14 17.47
C SER A 67 17.79 28.36 16.15
N GLN A 68 18.58 28.79 15.17
CA GLN A 68 18.70 28.08 13.90
C GLN A 68 19.37 26.72 14.08
N MET A 69 20.47 26.66 14.82
CA MET A 69 21.16 25.39 15.12
C MET A 69 20.23 24.39 15.82
N ALA A 70 19.43 24.84 16.79
CA ALA A 70 18.48 23.97 17.48
C ALA A 70 17.37 23.43 16.56
N LYS A 71 16.93 24.22 15.56
CA LYS A 71 15.99 23.76 14.54
C LYS A 71 16.62 22.73 13.61
N ASP A 72 17.84 23.02 13.13
CA ASP A 72 18.57 22.14 12.22
C ASP A 72 18.89 20.79 12.90
N GLU A 73 19.21 20.81 14.20
CA GLU A 73 19.42 19.59 15.01
C GLU A 73 18.13 18.78 15.13
N GLY A 74 16.99 19.42 15.39
CA GLY A 74 15.69 18.75 15.42
C GLY A 74 15.27 18.15 14.06
N GLU A 75 15.56 18.84 12.96
CA GLU A 75 15.33 18.31 11.61
C GLU A 75 16.23 17.11 11.31
N LEU A 76 17.48 17.14 11.77
CA LEU A 76 18.43 16.03 11.62
C LEU A 76 17.96 14.79 12.37
N ASP A 77 17.44 14.94 13.60
CA ASP A 77 16.90 13.83 14.39
C ASP A 77 15.70 13.17 13.70
N VAL A 78 14.77 13.97 13.15
CA VAL A 78 13.61 13.44 12.39
C VAL A 78 14.07 12.68 11.14
N LEU A 79 15.08 13.18 10.43
CA LEU A 79 15.65 12.49 9.28
C LEU A 79 16.35 11.19 9.70
N LEU A 80 17.04 11.19 10.84
CA LEU A 80 17.70 10.00 11.37
C LEU A 80 16.68 8.92 11.72
N ASP A 81 15.60 9.28 12.40
CA ASP A 81 14.48 8.38 12.71
C ASP A 81 13.88 7.80 11.43
N ARG A 82 13.65 8.62 10.41
CA ARG A 82 13.13 8.15 9.13
C ARG A 82 14.09 7.19 8.43
N VAL A 83 15.40 7.42 8.49
CA VAL A 83 16.41 6.52 7.91
C VAL A 83 16.45 5.19 8.67
N THR A 84 16.33 5.19 10.00
CA THR A 84 16.30 3.95 10.77
C THR A 84 15.05 3.11 10.45
N GLU A 85 13.90 3.75 10.26
CA GLU A 85 12.66 3.09 9.88
C GLU A 85 12.73 2.51 8.46
N ILE A 86 13.30 3.26 7.51
CA ILE A 86 13.57 2.74 6.15
C ILE A 86 14.52 1.53 6.22
N LYS A 87 15.55 1.58 7.08
CA LYS A 87 16.48 0.45 7.24
C LYS A 87 15.78 -0.79 7.83
N ARG A 88 14.85 -0.60 8.77
CA ARG A 88 14.04 -1.68 9.35
C ARG A 88 13.15 -2.33 8.28
N THR A 89 12.41 -1.52 7.52
CA THR A 89 11.52 -2.01 6.45
C THR A 89 12.30 -2.74 5.35
N ILE A 90 13.48 -2.26 4.96
CA ILE A 90 14.36 -2.97 4.00
C ILE A 90 14.77 -4.34 4.54
N LYS A 91 15.09 -4.46 5.84
CA LYS A 91 15.48 -5.73 6.46
C LYS A 91 14.32 -6.73 6.44
N GLU A 92 13.11 -6.27 6.71
CA GLU A 92 11.89 -7.10 6.66
C GLU A 92 11.56 -7.56 5.25
N LEU A 93 11.64 -6.66 4.27
CA LEU A 93 11.44 -7.01 2.86
C LEU A 93 12.47 -8.03 2.37
N ARG A 94 13.74 -7.89 2.76
CA ARG A 94 14.78 -8.88 2.44
C ARG A 94 14.48 -10.25 3.06
N ALA A 95 14.02 -10.29 4.31
CA ALA A 95 13.61 -11.55 4.95
C ALA A 95 12.43 -12.20 4.21
N SER A 96 11.44 -11.40 3.80
CA SER A 96 10.29 -11.87 3.01
C SER A 96 10.71 -12.42 1.63
N ILE A 97 11.60 -11.72 0.93
CA ILE A 97 12.16 -12.20 -0.35
C ILE A 97 12.88 -13.54 -0.19
N ASN A 98 13.71 -13.68 0.86
CA ASN A 98 14.39 -14.93 1.14
C ASN A 98 13.42 -16.06 1.49
N HIS A 99 12.36 -15.78 2.24
CA HIS A 99 11.34 -16.77 2.53
C HIS A 99 10.63 -17.22 1.24
N LEU A 100 10.21 -16.30 0.39
CA LEU A 100 9.56 -16.62 -0.89
C LEU A 100 10.49 -17.36 -1.85
N SER A 101 11.79 -17.03 -1.88
CA SER A 101 12.76 -17.75 -2.72
C SER A 101 12.95 -19.19 -2.24
N THR A 102 13.02 -19.42 -0.93
CA THR A 102 13.09 -20.78 -0.36
C THR A 102 11.83 -21.59 -0.67
N LEU A 103 10.65 -20.96 -0.60
CA LEU A 103 9.37 -21.60 -0.93
C LEU A 103 9.29 -21.95 -2.43
N ARG A 104 9.76 -21.05 -3.29
CA ARG A 104 9.83 -21.27 -4.75
C ARG A 104 10.77 -22.42 -5.09
N GLU A 105 11.94 -22.46 -4.48
CA GLU A 105 12.92 -23.53 -4.68
C GLU A 105 12.39 -24.87 -4.18
N GLY A 106 11.71 -24.90 -3.03
CA GLY A 106 11.03 -26.09 -2.52
C GLY A 106 9.96 -26.61 -3.49
N ARG A 107 9.11 -25.73 -4.02
CA ARG A 107 8.10 -26.09 -5.02
C ARG A 107 8.73 -26.56 -6.33
N LYS A 108 9.82 -25.93 -6.77
CA LYS A 108 10.56 -26.37 -7.96
C LYS A 108 11.09 -27.79 -7.79
N ARG A 109 11.70 -28.11 -6.65
CA ARG A 109 12.17 -29.48 -6.34
C ARG A 109 11.03 -30.50 -6.30
N GLU A 110 9.85 -30.13 -5.82
CA GLU A 110 8.67 -31.01 -5.88
C GLU A 110 8.21 -31.26 -7.32
N VAL A 111 8.26 -30.25 -8.19
CA VAL A 111 7.94 -30.39 -9.61
C VAL A 111 8.98 -31.25 -10.30
N ASP A 112 10.28 -30.99 -10.07
CA ASP A 112 11.37 -31.78 -10.64
C ASP A 112 11.27 -33.25 -10.18
N LYS A 113 10.97 -33.51 -8.91
CA LYS A 113 10.73 -34.87 -8.39
C LYS A 113 9.53 -35.56 -9.04
N LYS A 114 8.45 -34.84 -9.34
CA LYS A 114 7.31 -35.36 -10.11
C LYS A 114 7.66 -35.61 -11.57
N GLN A 115 8.56 -34.80 -12.13
CA GLN A 115 9.00 -34.93 -13.51
C GLN A 115 9.98 -36.09 -13.69
N ASP A 116 10.85 -36.36 -12.71
CA ASP A 116 11.72 -37.54 -12.66
C ASP A 116 10.91 -38.83 -12.48
N LEU A 117 9.82 -38.80 -11.70
CA LEU A 117 8.85 -39.90 -11.61
C LEU A 117 8.09 -40.14 -12.94
N ASN A 118 7.97 -39.13 -13.79
CA ASN A 118 7.39 -39.25 -15.14
C ASN A 118 8.45 -39.54 -16.24
N ALA A 119 9.74 -39.47 -15.91
CA ALA A 119 10.85 -39.73 -16.84
C ALA A 119 11.34 -41.18 -16.78
N ALA A 120 10.97 -41.93 -15.74
CA ALA A 120 10.94 -43.39 -15.82
C ALA A 120 9.72 -43.78 -16.68
N PRO A 121 9.90 -44.54 -17.79
CA PRO A 121 8.78 -45.07 -18.54
C PRO A 121 8.21 -46.25 -17.74
N GLU A 122 7.58 -45.97 -16.60
CA GLU A 122 6.61 -46.92 -16.05
C GLU A 122 5.34 -46.78 -16.89
N GLU A 123 4.96 -47.91 -17.45
CA GLU A 123 3.74 -48.17 -18.19
C GLU A 123 2.51 -47.73 -17.41
N THR A 124 2.13 -46.46 -17.47
CA THR A 124 0.77 -46.02 -17.16
C THR A 124 0.02 -45.67 -18.44
N THR A 125 0.17 -46.51 -19.46
CA THR A 125 -0.98 -46.83 -20.32
C THR A 125 -1.97 -47.60 -19.45
N PHE A 126 -2.82 -46.89 -18.71
CA PHE A 126 -4.11 -47.47 -18.40
C PHE A 126 -4.70 -47.90 -19.74
N SER A 127 -5.02 -49.18 -19.89
CA SER A 127 -5.75 -49.68 -21.07
C SER A 127 -6.90 -48.70 -21.35
N ASP A 128 -7.11 -48.32 -22.61
CA ASP A 128 -8.26 -47.48 -22.99
C ASP A 128 -9.59 -48.07 -22.45
N GLU A 129 -9.63 -49.38 -22.18
CA GLU A 129 -10.73 -50.09 -21.51
C GLU A 129 -10.91 -49.67 -20.04
N TYR A 130 -9.83 -49.41 -19.31
CA TYR A 130 -9.88 -48.94 -17.92
C TYR A 130 -10.30 -47.46 -17.83
N LEU A 131 -9.80 -46.62 -18.75
CA LEU A 131 -10.23 -45.23 -18.84
C LEU A 131 -11.70 -45.12 -19.28
N SER A 132 -12.12 -45.92 -20.25
CA SER A 132 -13.52 -45.97 -20.70
C SER A 132 -14.45 -46.54 -19.63
N SER A 133 -14.05 -47.59 -18.91
CA SER A 133 -14.82 -48.16 -17.79
C SER A 133 -15.00 -47.17 -16.62
N ASN A 134 -13.95 -46.42 -16.27
CA ASN A 134 -14.07 -45.38 -15.25
C ASN A 134 -14.94 -44.20 -15.72
N LEU A 135 -14.84 -43.82 -16.99
CA LEU A 135 -15.66 -42.76 -17.56
C LEU A 135 -17.14 -43.16 -17.61
N THR A 136 -17.45 -44.41 -17.99
CA THR A 136 -18.83 -44.91 -17.97
C THR A 136 -19.37 -44.96 -16.55
N HIS A 137 -18.60 -45.50 -15.59
CA HIS A 137 -19.00 -45.53 -14.19
C HIS A 137 -19.24 -44.12 -13.61
N LEU A 138 -18.38 -43.15 -13.94
CA LEU A 138 -18.54 -41.76 -13.52
C LEU A 138 -19.77 -41.12 -14.18
N SER A 139 -20.00 -41.38 -15.47
CA SER A 139 -21.18 -40.93 -16.21
C SER A 139 -22.47 -41.48 -15.62
N GLU A 140 -22.49 -42.78 -15.27
CA GLU A 140 -23.63 -43.42 -14.63
C GLU A 140 -23.90 -42.84 -13.25
N THR A 141 -22.85 -42.65 -12.45
CA THR A 141 -22.96 -42.05 -11.11
C THR A 141 -23.50 -40.61 -11.21
N VAL A 142 -22.95 -39.80 -12.12
CA VAL A 142 -23.46 -38.44 -12.38
C VAL A 142 -24.92 -38.50 -12.81
N GLY A 143 -25.29 -39.36 -13.75
CA GLY A 143 -26.67 -39.50 -14.22
C GLY A 143 -27.64 -39.97 -13.14
N GLN A 144 -27.19 -40.77 -12.15
CA GLN A 144 -27.99 -41.13 -10.98
C GLN A 144 -28.18 -39.92 -10.05
N LEU A 145 -27.11 -39.17 -9.75
CA LEU A 145 -27.18 -37.96 -8.92
C LEU A 145 -28.06 -36.88 -9.58
N GLU A 146 -27.95 -36.70 -10.90
CA GLU A 146 -28.78 -35.75 -11.66
C GLU A 146 -30.26 -36.07 -11.51
N ARG A 147 -30.63 -37.36 -11.56
CA ARG A 147 -32.00 -37.84 -11.34
C ARG A 147 -32.45 -37.63 -9.89
N VAL A 148 -31.63 -37.98 -8.90
CA VAL A 148 -31.98 -37.87 -7.48
C VAL A 148 -32.15 -36.42 -7.06
N PHE A 149 -31.23 -35.54 -7.44
CA PHE A 149 -31.32 -34.12 -7.12
C PHE A 149 -32.33 -33.38 -8.01
N GLY A 150 -32.69 -33.96 -9.16
CA GLY A 150 -33.45 -33.27 -10.19
C GLY A 150 -32.71 -32.01 -10.62
N MET A 151 -31.40 -32.12 -10.84
CA MET A 151 -30.54 -31.01 -11.24
C MET A 151 -29.44 -31.52 -12.15
N ARG A 152 -29.12 -30.77 -13.20
CA ARG A 152 -28.04 -31.08 -14.14
C ARG A 152 -27.10 -29.89 -14.25
N ILE A 153 -25.81 -30.17 -14.28
CA ILE A 153 -24.76 -29.16 -14.38
C ILE A 153 -24.08 -29.34 -15.72
N GLN A 154 -24.05 -28.27 -16.53
CA GLN A 154 -23.45 -28.31 -17.86
C GLN A 154 -22.53 -27.12 -18.05
N ARG A 155 -21.40 -27.34 -18.71
CA ARG A 155 -20.55 -26.26 -19.19
C ARG A 155 -21.00 -25.88 -20.60
N THR A 156 -21.37 -24.62 -20.79
CA THR A 156 -21.76 -24.11 -22.11
C THR A 156 -20.52 -23.86 -22.97
N THR A 157 -20.74 -23.77 -24.28
CA THR A 157 -19.72 -23.44 -25.29
C THR A 157 -19.03 -22.09 -25.01
N SER A 158 -19.73 -21.16 -24.36
CA SER A 158 -19.23 -19.85 -23.91
C SER A 158 -18.44 -19.87 -22.61
N ASN A 159 -17.98 -21.04 -22.15
CA ASN A 159 -17.23 -21.22 -20.91
C ASN A 159 -17.97 -20.73 -19.65
N SER A 160 -19.29 -20.85 -19.64
CA SER A 160 -20.11 -20.60 -18.45
C SER A 160 -20.70 -21.89 -17.92
N LEU A 161 -20.96 -21.90 -16.62
CA LEU A 161 -21.61 -22.97 -15.89
C LEU A 161 -23.12 -22.75 -15.92
N GLN A 162 -23.87 -23.68 -16.52
CA GLN A 162 -25.33 -23.69 -16.53
C GLN A 162 -25.83 -24.75 -15.56
N LEU A 163 -26.70 -24.34 -14.63
CA LEU A 163 -27.39 -25.22 -13.70
C LEU A 163 -28.84 -25.32 -14.17
N LEU A 164 -29.28 -26.54 -14.44
CA LEU A 164 -30.63 -26.88 -14.88
C LEU A 164 -31.35 -27.57 -13.71
N PHE A 165 -32.54 -27.10 -13.36
CA PHE A 165 -33.34 -27.59 -12.25
C PHE A 165 -34.65 -28.15 -12.78
N TYR A 166 -34.89 -29.42 -12.50
CA TYR A 166 -36.09 -30.17 -12.87
C TYR A 166 -37.04 -30.28 -11.67
N GLY A 167 -38.34 -30.33 -11.95
CA GLY A 167 -39.39 -30.49 -10.93
C GLY A 167 -39.61 -29.26 -10.04
N CYS A 168 -39.27 -28.06 -10.53
CA CYS A 168 -39.52 -26.80 -9.81
C CYS A 168 -40.92 -26.23 -10.07
N SER A 169 -41.51 -26.54 -11.22
CA SER A 169 -42.80 -26.01 -11.71
C SER A 169 -44.04 -26.73 -11.19
N GLY A 170 -43.85 -27.77 -10.37
CA GLY A 170 -44.95 -28.55 -9.81
C GLY A 170 -45.70 -29.41 -10.85
N PRO A 171 -46.83 -30.01 -10.46
CA PRO A 171 -47.57 -30.96 -11.30
C PRO A 171 -48.28 -30.31 -12.49
N ALA A 172 -48.50 -28.98 -12.47
CA ALA A 172 -49.21 -28.27 -13.52
C ALA A 172 -48.38 -28.13 -14.81
N ALA A 173 -47.05 -28.14 -14.70
CA ALA A 173 -46.15 -28.01 -15.85
C ALA A 173 -44.83 -28.75 -15.61
N PRO A 174 -44.83 -30.08 -15.48
CA PRO A 174 -43.68 -30.88 -15.04
C PRO A 174 -42.46 -30.76 -15.98
N ASP A 175 -42.70 -30.42 -17.24
CA ASP A 175 -41.66 -30.34 -18.28
C ASP A 175 -40.86 -29.03 -18.25
N ILE A 176 -41.28 -28.03 -17.45
CA ILE A 176 -40.57 -26.76 -17.36
C ILE A 176 -39.27 -26.92 -16.58
N VAL A 177 -38.15 -26.65 -17.26
CA VAL A 177 -36.81 -26.65 -16.68
C VAL A 177 -36.43 -25.24 -16.28
N CYS A 178 -36.15 -25.05 -14.98
CA CYS A 178 -35.58 -23.79 -14.51
C CYS A 178 -34.07 -23.81 -14.72
N SER A 179 -33.47 -22.67 -15.01
CA SER A 179 -32.04 -22.60 -15.27
C SER A 179 -31.41 -21.31 -14.75
N CYS A 180 -30.18 -21.41 -14.26
CA CYS A 180 -29.34 -20.26 -14.03
C CYS A 180 -27.95 -20.50 -14.60
N GLN A 181 -27.29 -19.43 -15.01
CA GLN A 181 -26.02 -19.45 -15.71
C GLN A 181 -25.06 -18.51 -15.01
N LEU A 182 -23.89 -19.05 -14.67
CA LEU A 182 -22.80 -18.37 -14.00
C LEU A 182 -21.56 -18.40 -14.91
N ARG A 183 -20.86 -17.28 -15.05
CA ARG A 183 -19.56 -17.25 -15.73
C ARG A 183 -18.46 -17.19 -14.68
N TYR A 184 -17.45 -18.02 -14.80
CA TYR A 184 -16.28 -17.93 -13.93
C TYR A 184 -15.25 -17.00 -14.56
N ASN A 185 -14.95 -15.89 -13.89
CA ASN A 185 -14.09 -14.85 -14.44
C ASN A 185 -12.60 -15.12 -14.14
N LYS A 186 -11.71 -14.34 -14.78
CA LYS A 186 -10.26 -14.48 -14.63
C LYS A 186 -9.75 -14.15 -13.23
N ILE A 187 -10.55 -13.42 -12.44
CA ILE A 187 -10.24 -13.01 -11.06
C ILE A 187 -10.67 -14.11 -10.06
N GLY A 188 -11.26 -15.21 -10.54
CA GLY A 188 -11.70 -16.33 -9.70
C GLY A 188 -13.04 -16.10 -9.02
N ARG A 189 -13.94 -15.32 -9.63
CA ARG A 189 -15.29 -15.05 -9.11
C ARG A 189 -16.36 -15.45 -10.13
N TYR A 190 -17.53 -15.81 -9.62
CA TYR A 190 -18.72 -16.06 -10.40
C TYR A 190 -19.42 -14.76 -10.78
N GLU A 191 -19.84 -14.64 -12.03
CA GLU A 191 -20.63 -13.55 -12.57
C GLU A 191 -22.01 -14.07 -13.00
N PRO A 192 -23.11 -13.41 -12.64
CA PRO A 192 -24.44 -13.79 -13.09
C PRO A 192 -24.58 -13.52 -14.59
N VAL A 193 -25.06 -14.50 -15.37
CA VAL A 193 -25.27 -14.36 -16.82
C VAL A 193 -26.76 -14.33 -17.17
N LYS A 194 -27.49 -15.37 -16.77
CA LYS A 194 -28.91 -15.53 -17.08
C LYS A 194 -29.59 -16.36 -16.01
N CYS A 195 -30.85 -16.07 -15.72
CA CYS A 195 -31.67 -16.86 -14.81
C CYS A 195 -33.10 -16.91 -15.36
N ASN A 196 -33.65 -18.11 -15.52
CA ASN A 196 -34.98 -18.34 -16.06
C ASN A 196 -35.70 -19.43 -15.24
N PRO A 197 -36.83 -19.14 -14.59
CA PRO A 197 -37.51 -17.84 -14.51
C PRO A 197 -36.66 -16.78 -13.78
N PRO A 198 -36.95 -15.48 -13.96
CA PRO A 198 -36.17 -14.41 -13.33
C PRO A 198 -36.32 -14.45 -11.82
N VAL A 199 -35.18 -14.39 -11.11
CA VAL A 199 -35.11 -14.34 -9.64
C VAL A 199 -34.64 -12.93 -9.23
N PRO A 200 -35.46 -12.16 -8.49
CA PRO A 200 -35.16 -10.75 -8.19
C PRO A 200 -33.82 -10.52 -7.45
N ASP A 201 -33.44 -11.43 -6.56
CA ASP A 201 -32.23 -11.35 -5.75
C ASP A 201 -31.07 -12.22 -6.30
N PHE A 202 -31.12 -12.61 -7.58
CA PHE A 202 -30.13 -13.51 -8.17
C PHE A 202 -28.69 -13.00 -8.06
N GLU A 203 -28.44 -11.74 -8.37
CA GLU A 203 -27.10 -11.14 -8.27
C GLU A 203 -26.58 -11.14 -6.83
N ARG A 204 -27.46 -10.89 -5.87
CA ARG A 204 -27.12 -10.93 -4.43
C ARG A 204 -26.75 -12.34 -3.99
N LEU A 205 -27.44 -13.37 -4.50
CA LEU A 205 -27.10 -14.77 -4.23
C LEU A 205 -25.72 -15.13 -4.82
N VAL A 206 -25.40 -14.65 -6.03
CA VAL A 206 -24.09 -14.88 -6.64
C VAL A 206 -22.98 -14.15 -5.87
N ASN A 207 -23.24 -12.92 -5.40
CA ASN A 207 -22.30 -12.20 -4.54
C ASN A 207 -22.06 -12.93 -3.22
N HIS A 208 -23.10 -13.49 -2.62
CA HIS A 208 -22.96 -14.31 -1.41
C HIS A 208 -22.17 -15.60 -1.67
N LEU A 209 -22.38 -16.26 -2.81
CA LEU A 209 -21.57 -17.40 -3.25
C LEU A 209 -20.09 -17.03 -3.37
N ASN A 210 -19.77 -15.87 -3.96
CA ASN A 210 -18.39 -15.41 -4.06
C ASN A 210 -17.72 -15.08 -2.71
N LEU A 211 -18.51 -14.71 -1.70
CA LEU A 211 -18.01 -14.41 -0.35
C LEU A 211 -17.81 -15.66 0.50
N THR A 212 -18.74 -16.61 0.40
CA THR A 212 -18.78 -17.80 1.27
C THR A 212 -18.15 -19.04 0.63
N SER A 213 -18.04 -19.06 -0.70
CA SER A 213 -17.72 -20.25 -1.50
C SER A 213 -18.68 -21.43 -1.27
N ASP A 214 -19.89 -21.17 -0.72
CA ASP A 214 -20.87 -22.21 -0.41
C ASP A 214 -21.82 -22.46 -1.59
N MET A 215 -21.37 -23.31 -2.51
CA MET A 215 -22.18 -23.74 -3.67
C MET A 215 -23.43 -24.51 -3.24
N ARG A 216 -23.38 -25.26 -2.13
CA ARG A 216 -24.52 -26.05 -1.66
C ARG A 216 -25.67 -25.13 -1.27
N ASN A 217 -25.40 -24.15 -0.41
CA ASN A 217 -26.42 -23.21 0.04
C ASN A 217 -26.97 -22.38 -1.13
N PHE A 218 -26.11 -21.95 -2.06
CA PHE A 218 -26.54 -21.26 -3.28
C PHE A 218 -27.55 -22.09 -4.09
N VAL A 219 -27.26 -23.37 -4.36
CA VAL A 219 -28.13 -24.29 -5.11
C VAL A 219 -29.47 -24.51 -4.40
N ILE A 220 -29.46 -24.64 -3.06
CA ILE A 220 -30.68 -24.81 -2.27
C ILE A 220 -31.56 -23.56 -2.38
N LEU A 221 -30.98 -22.38 -2.15
CA LEU A 221 -31.70 -21.11 -2.17
C LEU A 221 -32.30 -20.84 -3.54
N ILE A 222 -31.54 -21.02 -4.63
CA ILE A 222 -32.07 -20.76 -5.97
C ILE A 222 -33.22 -21.72 -6.33
N ARG A 223 -33.12 -22.99 -5.94
CA ARG A 223 -34.21 -23.97 -6.14
C ARG A 223 -35.48 -23.57 -5.39
N HIS A 224 -35.35 -23.08 -4.16
CA HIS A 224 -36.49 -22.53 -3.41
C HIS A 224 -37.11 -21.32 -4.09
N ARG A 225 -36.30 -20.39 -4.64
CA ARG A 225 -36.81 -19.24 -5.41
C ARG A 225 -37.58 -19.68 -6.65
N PHE A 226 -37.08 -20.68 -7.39
CA PHE A 226 -37.80 -21.22 -8.54
C PHE A 226 -39.13 -21.85 -8.16
N ARG A 227 -39.18 -22.69 -7.11
CA ARG A 227 -40.45 -23.25 -6.64
C ARG A 227 -41.44 -22.15 -6.25
N ARG A 228 -40.97 -21.16 -5.50
CA ARG A 228 -41.81 -20.03 -5.07
C ARG A 228 -42.35 -19.23 -6.25
N TYR A 229 -41.58 -19.06 -7.32
CA TYR A 229 -42.05 -18.40 -8.54
C TYR A 229 -43.30 -19.08 -9.12
N PHE A 230 -43.28 -20.41 -9.26
CA PHE A 230 -44.44 -21.15 -9.79
C PHE A 230 -45.60 -21.23 -8.80
N GLU A 231 -45.35 -21.32 -7.50
CA GLU A 231 -46.40 -21.23 -6.48
C GLU A 231 -47.17 -19.91 -6.58
N LEU A 232 -46.45 -18.80 -6.75
CA LEU A 232 -47.05 -17.48 -6.91
C LEU A 232 -47.80 -17.35 -8.25
N ALA A 233 -47.21 -17.84 -9.34
CA ALA A 233 -47.86 -17.84 -10.65
C ALA A 233 -49.19 -18.62 -10.64
N ALA A 234 -49.20 -19.82 -10.02
CA ALA A 234 -50.42 -20.62 -9.86
C ALA A 234 -51.47 -19.92 -8.99
N ALA A 235 -51.06 -19.28 -7.89
CA ALA A 235 -51.96 -18.55 -7.00
C ALA A 235 -52.60 -17.32 -7.67
N VAL A 236 -51.90 -16.69 -8.61
CA VAL A 236 -52.47 -15.59 -9.42
C VAL A 236 -53.44 -16.14 -10.46
N SER A 237 -53.09 -17.22 -11.16
CA SER A 237 -53.98 -17.86 -12.15
C SER A 237 -55.32 -18.27 -11.55
N ASN A 238 -55.32 -18.88 -10.36
CA ASN A 238 -56.54 -19.34 -9.69
C ASN A 238 -57.46 -18.23 -9.14
N LYS A 239 -57.03 -16.96 -9.19
CA LYS A 239 -57.82 -15.80 -8.74
C LYS A 239 -58.46 -15.02 -9.90
N VAL A 240 -58.13 -15.37 -11.13
CA VAL A 240 -58.62 -14.71 -12.35
C VAL A 240 -59.78 -15.49 -12.99
N ASP A 241 -60.07 -16.69 -12.49
CA ASP A 241 -61.31 -17.45 -12.74
C ASP A 241 -62.34 -17.21 -11.61
#